data_AF-A0A2N9MF13-F1
#
_entry.id   AF-A0A2N9MF13-F1
#
_cell.length_a   1.000
_cell.length_b   1.000
_cell.length_c   1.000
_cell.angle_alpha   90.00
_cell.angle_beta   90.00
_cell.angle_gamma   90.00
#
_symmetry.space_group_name_H-M   'P 1'
#
loop_
_entity.id
_entity.type
_entity.pdbx_description
1 polymer ?
#
loop_
_entity_poly.entity_id
_entity_poly.type
_entity_poly.pdbx_seq_one_letter_code
_entity_poly.pdbx_strand_id
1 'polypeptide(L)'
;MDVRLSLNPEVAKGLLARARARGVSLGDYLQEIVAREAGLSAASPAHERFGNLSDLLLNSPFAGANLDLERCKDYPRPIEIG
;
A
#
# COMPACT_ATOMS: atom_id res chain seq x y z
N MET A 1 -19.38 2.89 19.07
CA MET A 1 -18.91 2.30 20.34
C MET A 1 -17.50 2.82 20.57
N ASP A 2 -17.23 3.36 21.75
CA ASP A 2 -15.94 3.98 22.07
C ASP A 2 -15.14 3.08 23.02
N VAL A 3 -13.92 2.73 22.62
CA VAL A 3 -12.99 1.92 23.41
C VAL A 3 -11.81 2.80 23.82
N ARG A 4 -11.55 2.90 25.12
CA ARG A 4 -10.38 3.60 25.65
C ARG A 4 -9.25 2.61 25.89
N LEU A 5 -8.10 2.85 25.28
CA LEU A 5 -6.91 2.02 25.41
C LEU A 5 -5.79 2.82 26.09
N SER A 6 -5.30 2.32 27.21
CA SER A 6 -4.14 2.89 27.90
C SER A 6 -2.87 2.24 27.36
N LEU A 7 -2.03 3.02 26.69
CA LEU A 7 -0.80 2.56 26.06
C LEU A 7 0.44 3.11 26.79
N ASN A 8 1.51 2.33 26.79
CA ASN A 8 2.83 2.81 27.20
C ASN A 8 3.29 3.91 26.21
N PRO A 9 3.89 5.04 26.68
CA PRO A 9 4.36 6.12 25.84
C PRO A 9 5.29 5.69 24.68
N GLU A 10 6.10 4.65 24.86
CA GLU A 10 6.97 4.15 23.78
C GLU A 10 6.17 3.50 22.64
N VAL A 11 5.15 2.72 23.01
CA VAL A 11 4.26 2.07 22.06
C VAL A 11 3.41 3.10 21.32
N ALA A 12 2.93 4.13 22.03
CA ALA A 12 2.18 5.23 21.43
C ALA A 12 3.01 5.99 20.37
N LYS A 13 4.29 6.28 20.66
CA LYS A 13 5.21 6.89 19.69
C LYS A 13 5.45 5.99 18.49
N GLY A 14 5.66 4.70 18.71
CA GLY A 14 5.86 3.72 17.65
C GLY A 14 4.63 3.55 16.73
N LEU A 15 3.42 3.65 17.28
CA LEU A 15 2.17 3.60 16.52
C LEU A 15 1.96 4.89 15.71
N LEU A 16 2.21 6.06 16.32
CA LEU A 16 2.15 7.35 15.63
C LEU A 16 3.13 7.43 14.45
N ALA A 17 4.36 6.95 14.63
CA ALA A 17 5.35 6.91 13.56
C ALA A 17 4.89 6.03 12.39
N ARG A 18 4.32 4.85 12.69
CA ARG A 18 3.81 3.92 11.67
C ARG A 18 2.56 4.45 10.96
N ALA A 19 1.63 5.09 11.68
CA ALA A 19 0.47 5.75 11.09
C ALA A 19 0.89 6.86 10.13
N ARG A 20 1.84 7.72 10.54
CA ARG A 20 2.40 8.79 9.69
C ARG A 20 3.14 8.26 8.47
N ALA A 21 3.93 7.19 8.62
CA ALA A 21 4.63 6.56 7.51
C ALA A 21 3.68 6.01 6.44
N ARG A 22 2.48 5.57 6.85
CA ARG A 22 1.39 5.15 5.96
C ARG A 22 0.47 6.29 5.49
N GLY A 23 0.64 7.50 6.02
CA GLY A 23 -0.22 8.66 5.69
C GLY A 23 -1.66 8.55 6.20
N VAL A 24 -1.94 7.66 7.15
CA VAL A 24 -3.28 7.42 7.71
C VAL A 24 -3.43 8.05 9.09
N SER A 25 -4.67 8.33 9.50
CA SER A 25 -4.94 8.80 10.85
C SER A 25 -4.60 7.71 11.87
N LEU A 26 -4.23 8.11 13.10
CA LEU A 26 -3.92 7.16 14.16
C LEU A 26 -5.13 6.26 14.49
N GLY A 27 -6.34 6.83 14.44
CA GLY A 27 -7.59 6.09 14.70
C GLY A 27 -7.83 5.02 13.64
N ASP A 28 -7.72 5.38 12.36
CA ASP A 28 -7.90 4.43 11.25
C ASP A 28 -6.84 3.34 11.27
N TYR A 29 -5.60 3.71 11.59
CA TYR A 29 -4.49 2.77 11.71
C TYR A 29 -4.70 1.78 12.87
N LEU A 30 -5.18 2.25 14.03
CA LEU A 30 -5.53 1.39 15.15
C LEU A 30 -6.70 0.46 14.81
N GLN A 31 -7.71 0.99 14.11
CA GLN A 31 -8.85 0.22 13.66
C GLN A 31 -8.45 -0.87 12.66
N GLU A 32 -7.55 -0.57 11.72
CA GLU A 32 -6.98 -1.54 10.78
C GLU A 32 -6.24 -2.67 11.52
N ILE A 33 -5.43 -2.33 12.53
CA ILE A 33 -4.71 -3.33 13.35
C ILE A 33 -5.71 -4.23 14.08
N VAL A 34 -6.70 -3.65 14.77
CA VAL A 34 -7.68 -4.42 15.54
C VAL A 34 -8.52 -5.31 14.62
N ALA A 35 -8.94 -4.79 13.47
CA ALA A 35 -9.68 -5.54 12.47
C ALA A 35 -8.84 -6.72 11.95
N ARG A 36 -7.57 -6.49 11.64
CA ARG A 36 -6.62 -7.53 11.20
C ARG A 36 -6.43 -8.63 12.26
N GLU A 37 -6.24 -8.27 13.53
CA GLU A 37 -6.07 -9.22 14.63
C GLU A 37 -7.37 -9.98 14.95
N ALA A 38 -8.53 -9.34 14.78
CA ALA A 38 -9.84 -9.98 14.93
C ALA A 38 -10.20 -10.91 13.75
N GLY A 39 -9.33 -11.06 12.74
CA GLY A 39 -9.60 -11.81 11.52
C GLY A 39 -10.64 -11.15 10.60
N LEU A 40 -11.13 -9.97 10.98
CA LEU A 40 -12.01 -9.12 10.19
C LEU A 40 -11.12 -8.28 9.30
N SER A 41 -10.62 -8.84 8.20
CA SER A 41 -9.80 -8.11 7.22
C SER A 41 -10.44 -6.75 6.90
N ALA A 42 -9.95 -5.66 7.52
CA ALA A 42 -10.31 -4.31 7.12
C ALA A 42 -9.84 -4.20 5.70
N ALA A 43 -10.79 -4.15 4.77
CA ALA A 43 -10.54 -4.07 3.35
C ALA A 43 -9.56 -2.91 3.10
N SER A 44 -8.28 -3.25 2.95
CA SER A 44 -7.39 -2.48 2.08
C SER A 44 -8.13 -2.37 0.73
N PRO A 45 -8.06 -1.24 0.01
CA PRO A 45 -8.56 -1.20 -1.36
C PRO A 45 -7.95 -2.41 -2.05
N ALA A 46 -8.83 -3.31 -2.49
CA ALA A 46 -8.49 -4.69 -2.78
C ALA A 46 -7.17 -4.74 -3.55
N HIS A 47 -6.09 -5.13 -2.87
CA HIS A 47 -5.14 -5.95 -3.56
C HIS A 47 -5.93 -7.24 -3.74
N GLU A 48 -6.69 -7.30 -4.83
CA GLU A 48 -7.31 -8.54 -5.27
C GLU A 48 -6.21 -9.56 -5.16
N ARG A 49 -6.36 -10.45 -4.20
CA ARG A 49 -5.31 -11.39 -3.85
C ARG A 49 -5.39 -12.44 -4.95
N PHE A 50 -4.85 -12.10 -6.11
CA PHE A 50 -4.89 -12.95 -7.27
C PHE A 50 -4.28 -14.28 -6.86
N GLY A 51 -5.05 -15.35 -7.04
CA GLY A 51 -4.64 -16.67 -6.57
C GLY A 51 -3.36 -17.15 -7.26
N ASN A 52 -3.06 -16.57 -8.43
CA ASN A 52 -1.84 -16.77 -9.20
C ASN A 52 -1.63 -15.61 -10.20
N LEU A 53 -0.51 -15.63 -10.92
CA LEU A 53 -0.18 -14.61 -11.92
C LEU A 53 -1.14 -14.60 -13.13
N SER A 54 -1.72 -15.74 -13.50
CA SER A 54 -2.68 -15.80 -14.60
C SER A 54 -3.97 -15.06 -14.24
N ASP A 55 -4.43 -15.21 -13.00
CA ASP A 55 -5.59 -14.53 -12.44
C ASP A 55 -5.40 -13.00 -12.38
N LEU A 56 -4.18 -12.57 -12.04
CA LEU A 56 -3.78 -11.15 -12.13
C LEU A 56 -3.84 -10.62 -13.56
N LEU A 57 -3.33 -11.38 -14.55
CA LEU A 57 -3.31 -10.91 -15.93
C LEU A 57 -4.71 -10.87 -16.56
N LEU A 58 -5.59 -11.82 -16.19
CA LEU A 58 -6.96 -11.90 -16.71
C LEU A 58 -7.88 -10.83 -16.11
N ASN A 59 -7.72 -10.50 -14.83
CA ASN A 59 -8.53 -9.51 -14.13
C ASN A 59 -7.85 -8.14 -13.98
N SER A 60 -6.69 -7.96 -14.62
CA SER A 60 -5.98 -6.69 -14.63
C SER A 60 -6.79 -5.59 -15.35
N PRO A 61 -6.71 -4.32 -14.90
CA PRO A 61 -7.22 -3.17 -15.64
C PRO A 61 -6.65 -3.03 -17.07
N PHE A 62 -5.54 -3.72 -17.35
CA PHE A 62 -4.88 -3.74 -18.66
C PHE A 62 -5.18 -5.01 -19.46
N ALA A 63 -6.12 -5.87 -19.03
CA ALA A 63 -6.51 -7.06 -19.79
C ALA A 63 -7.01 -6.68 -21.20
N GLY A 64 -6.39 -7.26 -22.22
CA GLY A 64 -6.68 -6.95 -23.63
C GLY A 64 -5.99 -5.70 -24.19
N ALA A 65 -5.25 -4.95 -23.37
CA ALA A 65 -4.42 -3.86 -23.87
C ALA A 65 -3.19 -4.41 -24.62
N ASN A 66 -2.88 -3.83 -25.78
CA ASN A 66 -1.63 -4.10 -26.47
C ASN A 66 -0.52 -3.24 -25.84
N LEU A 67 0.16 -3.79 -24.84
CA LEU A 67 1.21 -3.10 -24.10
C LEU A 67 2.54 -3.23 -24.84
N ASP A 68 3.12 -2.10 -25.21
CA ASP A 68 4.52 -2.04 -25.61
C ASP A 68 5.38 -1.99 -24.36
N LEU A 69 5.99 -3.14 -24.02
CA LEU A 69 6.88 -3.29 -22.88
C LEU A 69 8.34 -3.07 -23.27
N GLU A 70 8.61 -2.62 -24.50
CA GLU A 70 9.95 -2.28 -24.90
C GLU A 70 10.48 -1.13 -24.04
N ARG A 71 11.69 -1.33 -23.52
CA ARG A 71 12.36 -0.29 -22.73
C ARG A 71 12.76 0.84 -23.69
N CYS A 72 12.22 2.03 -23.48
CA CYS A 72 12.65 3.20 -24.24
C CYS A 72 14.17 3.34 -24.17
N LYS A 73 14.80 3.59 -25.32
CA LYS A 73 16.25 3.80 -25.36
C LYS A 73 16.59 5.10 -24.65
N ASP A 74 17.31 4.99 -23.55
CA ASP A 74 17.90 6.14 -22.87
C ASP A 74 19.04 6.68 -23.74
N TYR A 75 18.76 7.75 -24.48
CA TYR A 75 19.81 8.49 -25.19
C TYR A 75 20.49 9.45 -24.22
N PRO A 76 21.84 9.46 -24.15
CA PRO A 76 22.55 10.43 -23.33
C PRO A 76 22.24 11.85 -23.80
N ARG A 77 21.99 12.76 -22.85
CA ARG A 77 21.81 14.17 -23.16
C ARG A 77 23.17 14.78 -23.53
N PRO A 78 23.23 15.67 -24.54
CA PRO A 78 24.46 16.41 -24.84
C PRO A 78 24.87 17.22 -23.61
N ILE A 79 26.13 17.10 -23.21
CA ILE A 79 26.74 17.96 -22.20
C ILE A 79 27.49 19.04 -22.99
N GLU A 80 27.10 20.30 -22.82
CA GLU A 80 27.90 21.42 -23.32
C GLU A 80 29.04 21.67 -22.34
N ILE A 81 30.27 21.42 -22.80
CA ILE A 81 31.49 21.80 -22.10
C ILE A 81 31.86 23.17 -22.64
N GLY A 82 31.68 24.20 -21.81
CA GLY A 82 32.03 25.59 -22.11
C GLY A 82 33.53 25.87 -22.11
#